data_AF-B0EM55-F1
#
_entry.id   AF-B0EM55-F1
#
_cell.length_a   1.000
_cell.length_b   1.000
_cell.length_c   1.000
_cell.angle_alpha   90.00
_cell.angle_beta   90.00
_cell.angle_gamma   90.00
#
_symmetry.space_group_name_H-M   'P 1'
#
loop_
_entity.id
_entity.type
_entity.pdbx_description
1 polymer ?
#
loop_
_entity_poly.entity_id
_entity_poly.type
_entity_poly.pdbx_seq_one_letter_code
_entity_poly.pdbx_strand_id
1 'polypeptide(L)'
;MAQQLLDDLKICLSQDINDKNVISDVRNIIKLLVKQTQQASNQKDFYLIDDITKTIIQTVSVMRERIILVIGYIVGIFYHAHNYKEAIDCVSSYFNQIDYTLFVNERDRGIFGYYYGLISVKIGNYKGAAEALEKAYLIANDQFKKQILMYLVPLKLRCGMYLPMEEMKKYGNKILIDLSNAVNRGDVSLYERIVNKHELEFVQIGILELIE
;
A
#
# COMPACT_ATOMS: atom_id res chain seq x y z
N MET A 1 -17.10 6.40 -15.90
CA MET A 1 -17.25 5.66 -14.62
C MET A 1 -16.58 6.40 -13.47
N ALA A 2 -15.27 6.70 -13.55
CA ALA A 2 -14.58 7.45 -12.51
C ALA A 2 -15.19 8.85 -12.23
N GLN A 3 -15.59 9.60 -13.26
CA GLN A 3 -16.23 10.91 -13.08
C GLN A 3 -17.52 10.82 -12.23
N GLN A 4 -18.37 9.82 -12.50
CA GLN A 4 -19.58 9.58 -11.70
C GLN A 4 -19.22 9.32 -10.23
N LEU A 5 -18.19 8.51 -9.95
CA LEU A 5 -17.73 8.26 -8.59
C LEU A 5 -17.25 9.54 -7.89
N LEU A 6 -16.60 10.45 -8.62
CA LEU A 6 -16.16 11.74 -8.07
C LEU A 6 -17.34 12.64 -7.74
N ASP A 7 -18.36 12.67 -8.61
CA ASP A 7 -19.57 13.47 -8.39
C ASP A 7 -20.40 12.89 -7.22
N ASP A 8 -20.55 11.56 -7.16
CA ASP A 8 -21.19 10.87 -6.03
C ASP A 8 -20.46 11.15 -4.72
N LEU A 9 -19.12 11.13 -4.73
CA LEU A 9 -18.32 11.45 -3.55
C LEU A 9 -18.58 12.88 -3.07
N LYS A 10 -18.59 13.86 -3.98
CA LYS A 10 -18.89 15.26 -3.64
C LYS A 10 -20.29 15.41 -3.03
N ILE A 11 -21.28 14.69 -3.58
CA ILE A 11 -22.64 14.65 -3.04
C ILE A 11 -22.62 14.11 -1.61
N CYS A 12 -21.97 12.96 -1.36
CA CYS A 12 -21.88 12.39 -0.01
C CYS A 12 -21.17 13.34 0.97
N LEU A 13 -20.10 14.02 0.55
CA LEU A 13 -19.35 14.95 1.39
C LEU A 13 -20.11 16.24 1.74
N SER A 14 -21.16 16.56 0.99
CA SER A 14 -22.07 17.67 1.30
C SER A 14 -23.16 17.31 2.34
N GLN A 15 -23.25 16.04 2.72
CA GLN A 15 -24.22 15.52 3.70
C GLN A 15 -23.59 15.40 5.10
N ASP A 16 -24.37 14.91 6.07
CA ASP A 16 -23.87 14.66 7.42
C ASP A 16 -22.89 13.47 7.43
N ILE A 17 -21.60 13.76 7.56
CA ILE A 17 -20.52 12.78 7.64
C ILE A 17 -20.49 11.97 8.95
N ASN A 18 -21.46 12.18 9.85
CA ASN A 18 -21.71 11.30 11.00
C ASN A 18 -22.80 10.25 10.73
N ASP A 19 -23.57 10.40 9.65
CA ASP A 19 -24.54 9.39 9.23
C ASP A 19 -23.81 8.13 8.77
N LYS A 20 -24.22 6.97 9.32
CA LYS A 20 -23.58 5.68 9.05
C LYS A 20 -23.68 5.27 7.58
N ASN A 21 -24.77 5.62 6.91
CA ASN A 21 -24.99 5.33 5.49
C ASN A 21 -24.06 6.19 4.64
N VAL A 22 -23.97 7.50 4.94
CA VAL A 22 -23.06 8.42 4.25
C VAL A 22 -21.61 7.95 4.39
N ILE A 23 -21.17 7.59 5.59
CA ILE A 23 -19.82 7.04 5.83
C ILE A 23 -19.59 5.76 5.01
N SER A 24 -20.57 4.87 4.98
CA SER A 24 -20.49 3.62 4.21
C SER A 24 -20.34 3.90 2.71
N ASP A 25 -21.11 4.85 2.18
CA ASP A 25 -21.06 5.23 0.78
C ASP A 25 -19.72 5.89 0.43
N VAL A 26 -19.26 6.84 1.23
CA VAL A 26 -17.94 7.46 1.06
C VAL A 26 -16.83 6.40 1.05
N ARG A 27 -16.85 5.47 2.01
CA ARG A 27 -15.87 4.37 2.07
C ARG A 27 -15.91 3.49 0.82
N ASN A 28 -17.09 3.13 0.34
CA ASN A 28 -17.26 2.32 -0.87
C ASN A 28 -16.76 3.05 -2.12
N ILE A 29 -17.08 4.34 -2.25
CA ILE A 29 -16.66 5.17 -3.36
C ILE A 29 -15.14 5.32 -3.37
N ILE A 30 -14.50 5.70 -2.24
CA ILE A 30 -13.04 5.83 -2.16
C ILE A 30 -12.36 4.49 -2.48
N LYS A 31 -12.91 3.37 -2.01
CA LYS A 31 -12.38 2.04 -2.35
C LYS A 31 -12.44 1.75 -3.86
N LEU A 32 -13.49 2.17 -4.55
CA LEU A 32 -13.57 2.05 -6.01
C LEU A 32 -12.59 3.00 -6.71
N LEU A 33 -12.42 4.22 -6.19
CA LEU A 33 -11.46 5.19 -6.70
C LEU A 33 -10.00 4.70 -6.59
N VAL A 34 -9.63 3.89 -5.60
CA VAL A 34 -8.30 3.22 -5.56
C VAL A 34 -8.06 2.44 -6.86
N LYS A 35 -9.03 1.62 -7.27
CA LYS A 35 -8.92 0.81 -8.50
C LYS A 35 -8.88 1.69 -9.75
N GLN A 36 -9.70 2.75 -9.80
CA GLN A 36 -9.69 3.69 -10.92
C GLN A 36 -8.35 4.42 -11.02
N THR A 37 -7.75 4.81 -9.89
CA THR A 37 -6.43 5.46 -9.86
C THR A 37 -5.34 4.52 -10.36
N GLN A 38 -5.37 3.25 -9.94
CA GLN A 38 -4.44 2.24 -10.44
C GLN A 38 -4.57 2.04 -11.96
N GLN A 39 -5.80 1.94 -12.47
CA GLN A 39 -6.06 1.81 -13.90
C GLN A 39 -5.58 3.03 -14.68
N ALA A 40 -5.90 4.24 -14.20
CA ALA A 40 -5.45 5.50 -14.79
C ALA A 40 -3.93 5.61 -14.82
N SER A 41 -3.25 5.22 -13.73
CA SER A 41 -1.78 5.19 -13.64
C SER A 41 -1.17 4.25 -14.69
N ASN A 42 -1.71 3.03 -14.82
CA ASN A 42 -1.27 2.07 -15.85
C ASN A 42 -1.50 2.60 -17.28
N GLN A 43 -2.56 3.37 -17.49
CA GLN A 43 -2.91 3.98 -18.78
C GLN A 43 -2.23 5.33 -19.03
N LYS A 44 -1.50 5.87 -18.04
CA LYS A 44 -0.90 7.20 -18.05
C LYS A 44 -1.93 8.33 -18.26
N ASP A 45 -3.14 8.16 -17.72
CA ASP A 45 -4.18 9.20 -17.70
C ASP A 45 -3.95 10.17 -16.53
N PHE A 46 -3.02 11.11 -16.74
CA PHE A 46 -2.63 12.08 -15.71
C PHE A 46 -3.74 13.06 -15.33
N TYR A 47 -4.66 13.35 -16.25
CA TYR A 47 -5.78 14.26 -15.99
C TYR A 47 -6.75 13.65 -14.98
N LEU A 48 -7.13 12.37 -15.19
CA LEU A 48 -7.99 11.68 -14.24
C LEU A 48 -7.32 11.49 -12.87
N ILE A 49 -6.02 11.21 -12.84
CA ILE A 49 -5.27 11.09 -11.58
C ILE A 49 -5.30 12.41 -10.81
N ASP A 50 -5.10 13.54 -11.49
CA ASP A 50 -5.15 14.87 -10.88
C ASP A 50 -6.56 15.20 -10.32
N ASP A 51 -7.61 14.92 -11.09
CA ASP A 51 -9.00 15.12 -10.65
C ASP A 51 -9.36 14.25 -9.43
N ILE A 52 -8.95 12.98 -9.42
CA ILE A 52 -9.11 12.10 -8.26
C ILE A 52 -8.33 12.67 -7.07
N THR A 53 -7.07 13.03 -7.25
CA THR A 53 -6.19 13.51 -6.17
C THR A 53 -6.77 14.77 -5.52
N LYS A 54 -7.19 15.76 -6.32
CA LYS A 54 -7.82 17.00 -5.82
C LYS A 54 -9.08 16.71 -5.00
N THR A 55 -9.92 15.80 -5.48
CA THR A 55 -11.15 15.40 -4.77
C THR A 55 -10.83 14.68 -3.46
N ILE A 56 -9.78 13.86 -3.43
CA ILE A 56 -9.33 13.18 -2.21
C ILE A 56 -8.75 14.15 -1.18
N ILE A 57 -8.01 15.18 -1.60
CA ILE A 57 -7.51 16.21 -0.68
C ILE A 57 -8.69 16.96 0.00
N GLN A 58 -9.75 17.25 -0.75
CA GLN A 58 -10.98 17.82 -0.18
C GLN A 58 -11.65 16.85 0.79
N THR A 59 -11.74 15.57 0.41
CA THR A 59 -12.26 14.50 1.28
C THR A 59 -11.54 14.43 2.61
N VAL A 60 -10.21 14.48 2.61
CA VAL A 60 -9.38 14.47 3.84
C VAL A 60 -9.76 15.64 4.76
N SER A 61 -9.97 16.82 4.18
CA SER A 61 -10.33 18.03 4.93
C SER A 61 -11.71 17.92 5.58
N VAL A 62 -12.70 17.40 4.84
CA VAL A 62 -14.08 17.23 5.32
C VAL A 62 -14.17 16.11 6.36
N MET A 63 -13.53 14.96 6.11
CA MET A 63 -13.62 13.78 6.96
C MET A 63 -12.60 13.76 8.11
N ARG A 64 -12.01 14.89 8.50
CA ARG A 64 -10.87 14.93 9.45
C ARG A 64 -11.08 14.08 10.72
N GLU A 65 -12.26 14.14 11.33
CA GLU A 65 -12.58 13.39 12.56
C GLU A 65 -12.97 11.91 12.34
N ARG A 66 -13.16 11.51 11.08
CA ARG A 66 -13.58 10.17 10.64
C ARG A 66 -12.59 9.53 9.67
N ILE A 67 -11.45 10.18 9.44
CA ILE A 67 -10.50 9.81 8.39
C ILE A 67 -9.99 8.39 8.56
N ILE A 68 -9.88 7.90 9.80
CA ILE A 68 -9.45 6.54 10.13
C ILE A 68 -10.27 5.45 9.41
N LEU A 69 -11.54 5.73 9.09
CA LEU A 69 -12.44 4.81 8.41
C LEU A 69 -12.11 4.61 6.93
N VAL A 70 -11.35 5.54 6.35
CA VAL A 70 -11.04 5.58 4.91
C VAL A 70 -9.56 5.79 4.59
N ILE A 71 -8.72 6.09 5.60
CA ILE A 71 -7.33 6.50 5.44
C ILE A 71 -6.50 5.47 4.66
N GLY A 72 -6.71 4.17 4.87
CA GLY A 72 -6.01 3.14 4.12
C GLY A 72 -6.27 3.20 2.61
N TYR A 73 -7.49 3.52 2.20
CA TYR A 73 -7.83 3.68 0.78
C TYR A 73 -7.32 5.00 0.22
N ILE A 74 -7.36 6.09 1.00
CA ILE A 74 -6.78 7.39 0.62
C ILE A 74 -5.28 7.27 0.36
N VAL A 75 -4.55 6.62 1.27
CA VAL A 75 -3.13 6.31 1.11
C VAL A 75 -2.91 5.45 -0.15
N GLY A 76 -3.78 4.48 -0.42
CA GLY A 76 -3.73 3.70 -1.66
C GLY A 76 -3.92 4.52 -2.94
N ILE A 77 -4.82 5.52 -2.94
CA ILE A 77 -4.96 6.45 -4.06
C ILE A 77 -3.67 7.24 -4.27
N PHE A 78 -3.13 7.85 -3.21
CA PHE A 78 -1.89 8.61 -3.32
C PHE A 78 -0.70 7.75 -3.77
N TYR A 79 -0.63 6.49 -3.33
CA TYR A 79 0.38 5.54 -3.81
C TYR A 79 0.32 5.35 -5.33
N HIS A 80 -0.87 5.08 -5.88
CA HIS A 80 -1.06 4.88 -7.32
C HIS A 80 -0.90 6.17 -8.13
N ALA A 81 -1.19 7.32 -7.52
CA ALA A 81 -0.97 8.64 -8.09
C ALA A 81 0.50 9.10 -8.03
N HIS A 82 1.38 8.33 -7.38
CA HIS A 82 2.78 8.70 -7.09
C HIS A 82 2.94 9.98 -6.22
N ASN A 83 1.90 10.35 -5.47
CA ASN A 83 1.87 11.51 -4.58
C ASN A 83 2.26 11.10 -3.14
N TYR A 84 3.49 10.61 -3.00
CA TYR A 84 3.96 10.01 -1.74
C TYR A 84 4.04 11.01 -0.59
N LYS A 85 4.38 12.27 -0.89
CA LYS A 85 4.48 13.33 0.12
C LYS A 85 3.12 13.64 0.73
N GLU A 86 2.11 13.83 -0.11
CA GLU A 86 0.73 14.10 0.30
C GLU A 86 0.18 12.96 1.14
N ALA A 87 0.53 11.71 0.82
CA ALA A 87 0.15 10.56 1.63
C ALA A 87 0.75 10.62 3.04
N ILE A 88 2.05 10.93 3.16
CA ILE A 88 2.72 11.05 4.45
C ILE A 88 2.15 12.22 5.25
N ASP A 89 1.99 13.38 4.62
CA ASP A 89 1.40 14.57 5.26
C ASP A 89 -0.01 14.26 5.78
N CYS A 90 -0.83 13.54 5.00
CA CYS A 90 -2.15 13.07 5.41
C CYS A 90 -2.06 12.15 6.64
N VAL A 91 -1.17 11.16 6.64
CA VAL A 91 -1.00 10.22 7.77
C VAL A 91 -0.50 10.95 9.02
N SER A 92 0.51 11.80 8.88
CA SER A 92 1.10 12.57 9.99
C SER A 92 0.16 13.64 10.56
N SER A 93 -0.81 14.12 9.77
CA SER A 93 -1.84 15.05 10.28
C SER A 93 -2.81 14.39 11.27
N TYR A 94 -2.92 13.06 11.23
CA TYR A 94 -3.81 12.27 12.08
C TYR A 94 -3.06 11.47 13.15
N PHE A 95 -1.90 10.91 12.80
CA PHE A 95 -1.07 10.09 13.67
C PHE A 95 0.22 10.82 14.06
N ASN A 96 0.41 11.10 15.35
CA ASN A 96 1.74 11.44 15.90
C ASN A 96 2.68 10.22 15.83
N GLN A 97 2.12 9.06 16.17
CA GLN A 97 2.72 7.74 15.99
C GLN A 97 1.60 6.82 15.51
N ILE A 98 1.91 5.89 14.60
CA ILE A 98 0.90 5.00 14.04
C ILE A 98 0.41 4.04 15.13
N ASP A 99 -0.90 4.13 15.41
CA ASP A 99 -1.60 3.22 16.30
C ASP A 99 -2.59 2.37 15.50
N TYR A 100 -2.22 1.12 15.27
CA TYR A 100 -3.05 0.15 14.55
C TYR A 100 -4.29 -0.29 15.34
N THR A 101 -4.38 0.00 16.65
CA THR A 101 -5.54 -0.36 17.47
C THR A 101 -6.77 0.51 17.20
N LEU A 102 -6.58 1.71 16.62
CA LEU A 102 -7.66 2.62 16.24
C LEU A 102 -8.51 2.09 15.07
N PHE A 103 -8.00 1.12 14.31
CA PHE A 103 -8.76 0.48 13.24
C PHE A 103 -9.71 -0.56 13.81
N VAL A 104 -11.00 -0.22 13.84
CA VAL A 104 -12.09 -1.12 14.28
C VAL A 104 -12.21 -2.34 13.36
N ASN A 105 -12.00 -2.15 12.05
CA ASN A 105 -12.10 -3.21 11.05
C ASN A 105 -10.70 -3.72 10.66
N GLU A 106 -10.46 -5.02 10.84
CA GLU A 106 -9.18 -5.63 10.48
C GLU A 106 -8.84 -5.46 9.00
N ARG A 107 -9.82 -5.54 8.09
CA ARG A 107 -9.56 -5.33 6.66
C ARG A 107 -9.01 -3.93 6.38
N ASP A 108 -9.55 -2.89 7.02
CA ASP A 108 -9.07 -1.52 6.82
C ASP A 108 -7.67 -1.34 7.41
N ARG A 109 -7.40 -1.97 8.56
CA ARG A 109 -6.05 -2.05 9.16
C ARG A 109 -5.04 -2.65 8.17
N GLY A 110 -5.43 -3.72 7.48
CA GLY A 110 -4.56 -4.43 6.54
C GLY A 110 -4.29 -3.63 5.28
N ILE A 111 -5.33 -2.97 4.77
CA ILE A 111 -5.21 -2.08 3.61
C ILE A 111 -4.32 -0.88 3.94
N PHE A 112 -4.51 -0.28 5.11
CA PHE A 112 -3.65 0.81 5.58
C PHE A 112 -2.20 0.34 5.74
N GLY A 113 -1.95 -0.76 6.46
CA GLY A 113 -0.60 -1.31 6.63
C GLY A 113 0.08 -1.64 5.30
N TYR A 114 -0.69 -2.15 4.34
CA TYR A 114 -0.17 -2.46 3.01
C TYR A 114 0.28 -1.20 2.28
N TYR A 115 -0.62 -0.25 2.03
CA TYR A 115 -0.29 0.93 1.24
C TYR A 115 0.68 1.86 1.96
N TYR A 116 0.56 2.02 3.28
CA TYR A 116 1.53 2.80 4.05
C TYR A 116 2.93 2.16 3.99
N GLY A 117 3.01 0.83 4.03
CA GLY A 117 4.25 0.10 3.82
C GLY A 117 4.89 0.35 2.46
N LEU A 118 4.08 0.30 1.38
CA LEU A 118 4.56 0.58 0.03
C LEU A 118 5.05 2.03 -0.14
N ILE A 119 4.34 3.00 0.41
CA ILE A 119 4.78 4.40 0.39
C ILE A 119 6.06 4.56 1.20
N SER A 120 6.14 3.93 2.37
CA SER A 120 7.33 3.95 3.23
C SER A 120 8.57 3.40 2.51
N VAL A 121 8.41 2.36 1.67
CA VAL A 121 9.48 1.90 0.76
C VAL A 121 9.93 3.03 -0.17
N LYS A 122 8.99 3.71 -0.83
CA LYS A 122 9.29 4.74 -1.83
C LYS A 122 9.96 5.99 -1.25
N ILE A 123 9.74 6.29 0.03
CA ILE A 123 10.43 7.37 0.74
C ILE A 123 11.68 6.93 1.51
N GLY A 124 12.11 5.67 1.37
CA GLY A 124 13.32 5.13 2.00
C GLY A 124 13.19 4.77 3.49
N ASN A 125 11.99 4.79 4.07
CA ASN A 125 11.73 4.34 5.44
C ASN A 125 11.58 2.81 5.49
N TYR A 126 12.67 2.07 5.28
CA TYR A 126 12.63 0.62 5.12
C TYR A 126 12.18 -0.13 6.39
N LYS A 127 12.60 0.34 7.57
CA LYS A 127 12.19 -0.27 8.84
C LYS A 127 10.70 -0.08 9.10
N GLY A 128 10.20 1.15 8.96
CA GLY A 128 8.76 1.43 9.09
C GLY A 128 7.92 0.71 8.04
N ALA A 129 8.43 0.59 6.82
CA ALA A 129 7.80 -0.20 5.77
C ALA A 129 7.66 -1.68 6.15
N ALA A 130 8.71 -2.29 6.72
CA ALA A 130 8.69 -3.69 7.11
C ALA A 130 7.66 -3.94 8.22
N GLU A 131 7.65 -3.09 9.25
CA GLU A 131 6.68 -3.16 10.34
C GLU A 131 5.24 -3.01 9.82
N ALA A 132 4.98 -2.06 8.93
CA ALA A 132 3.66 -1.85 8.35
C ALA A 132 3.17 -3.04 7.49
N LEU A 133 4.06 -3.57 6.64
CA LEU A 133 3.77 -4.74 5.82
C LEU A 133 3.58 -6.02 6.65
N GLU A 134 4.30 -6.19 7.76
CA GLU A 134 4.05 -7.28 8.71
C GLU A 134 2.66 -7.18 9.33
N LYS A 135 2.25 -5.98 9.76
CA LYS A 135 0.89 -5.77 10.28
C LYS A 135 -0.17 -6.11 9.24
N ALA A 136 0.05 -5.75 7.97
CA ALA A 136 -0.84 -6.13 6.89
C ALA A 136 -0.85 -7.65 6.63
N TYR A 137 0.31 -8.30 6.68
CA TYR A 137 0.46 -9.73 6.44
C TYR A 137 -0.36 -10.57 7.42
N LEU A 138 -0.35 -10.23 8.71
CA LEU A 138 -0.98 -11.02 9.77
C LEU A 138 -2.50 -11.23 9.57
N ILE A 139 -3.17 -10.27 8.93
CA ILE A 139 -4.62 -10.23 8.74
C ILE A 139 -5.05 -10.43 7.28
N ALA A 140 -4.09 -10.54 6.36
CA ALA A 140 -4.35 -10.76 4.95
C ALA A 140 -4.86 -12.19 4.68
N ASN A 141 -5.72 -12.33 3.67
CA ASN A 141 -6.04 -13.65 3.11
C ASN A 141 -4.83 -14.21 2.32
N ASP A 142 -4.85 -15.50 2.00
CA ASP A 142 -3.68 -16.16 1.37
C ASP A 142 -3.28 -15.54 0.02
N GLN A 143 -4.26 -15.11 -0.78
CA GLN A 143 -3.98 -14.44 -2.05
C GLN A 143 -3.20 -13.13 -1.82
N PHE A 144 -3.64 -12.32 -0.85
CA PHE A 144 -3.01 -11.03 -0.56
C PHE A 144 -1.69 -11.19 0.21
N LYS A 145 -1.56 -12.22 1.06
CA LYS A 145 -0.28 -12.59 1.69
C LYS A 145 0.83 -12.83 0.68
N LYS A 146 0.52 -13.53 -0.42
CA LYS A 146 1.49 -13.75 -1.51
C LYS A 146 1.99 -12.42 -2.10
N GLN A 147 1.10 -11.45 -2.28
CA GLN A 147 1.46 -10.12 -2.79
C GLN A 147 2.29 -9.33 -1.77
N ILE A 148 1.95 -9.38 -0.49
CA ILE A 148 2.71 -8.71 0.58
C ILE A 148 4.14 -9.28 0.67
N LEU A 149 4.30 -10.60 0.57
CA LEU A 149 5.61 -11.26 0.65
C LEU A 149 6.59 -10.80 -0.44
N MET A 150 6.10 -10.42 -1.62
CA MET A 150 6.95 -9.86 -2.68
C MET A 150 7.71 -8.60 -2.23
N TYR A 151 7.11 -7.80 -1.35
CA TYR A 151 7.73 -6.60 -0.81
C TYR A 151 8.45 -6.90 0.50
N LEU A 152 7.79 -7.67 1.38
CA LEU A 152 8.26 -7.89 2.75
C LEU A 152 9.56 -8.71 2.81
N VAL A 153 9.73 -9.72 1.95
CA VAL A 153 10.95 -10.55 1.95
C VAL A 153 12.18 -9.72 1.56
N PRO A 154 12.24 -9.05 0.38
CA PRO A 154 13.39 -8.20 0.03
C PRO A 154 13.67 -7.12 1.07
N LEU A 155 12.62 -6.50 1.60
CA LEU A 155 12.74 -5.43 2.57
C LEU A 155 13.35 -5.90 3.89
N LYS A 156 12.96 -7.10 4.37
CA LYS A 156 13.57 -7.70 5.55
C LYS A 156 15.03 -8.05 5.31
N LEU A 157 15.35 -8.65 4.16
CA LEU A 157 16.73 -8.96 3.80
C LEU A 157 17.60 -7.70 3.81
N ARG A 158 17.12 -6.60 3.22
CA ARG A 158 17.79 -5.28 3.24
C ARG A 158 18.01 -4.74 4.65
N CYS A 159 17.07 -5.01 5.57
CA CYS A 159 17.17 -4.65 6.98
C CYS A 159 17.99 -5.66 7.82
N GLY A 160 18.63 -6.67 7.21
CA GLY A 160 19.37 -7.71 7.93
C GLY A 160 18.46 -8.68 8.72
N MET A 161 17.17 -8.73 8.38
CA MET A 161 16.17 -9.60 8.99
C MET A 161 15.77 -10.72 8.03
N TYR A 162 15.22 -11.80 8.58
CA TYR A 162 14.76 -12.95 7.80
C TYR A 162 13.27 -13.22 8.04
N LEU A 163 12.61 -13.77 7.03
CA LEU A 163 11.32 -14.44 7.20
C LEU A 163 11.53 -15.95 7.38
N PRO A 164 10.71 -16.62 8.20
CA PRO A 164 10.78 -18.07 8.32
C PRO A 164 10.62 -18.74 6.95
N MET A 165 11.53 -19.65 6.62
CA MET A 165 11.54 -20.34 5.32
C MET A 165 10.23 -21.09 5.05
N GLU A 166 9.60 -21.63 6.09
CA GLU A 166 8.32 -22.34 6.00
C GLU A 166 7.18 -21.44 5.49
N GLU A 167 7.16 -20.16 5.89
CA GLU A 167 6.19 -19.19 5.39
C GLU A 167 6.42 -18.92 3.90
N MET A 168 7.67 -18.78 3.46
CA MET A 168 7.97 -18.56 2.03
C MET A 168 7.65 -19.79 1.16
N LYS A 169 7.94 -20.99 1.67
CA LYS A 169 7.60 -22.26 1.02
C LYS A 169 6.09 -22.44 0.86
N LYS A 170 5.31 -22.07 1.88
CA LYS A 170 3.83 -22.16 1.86
C LYS A 170 3.21 -21.46 0.65
N TYR A 171 3.77 -20.31 0.24
CA TYR A 171 3.26 -19.52 -0.89
C TYR A 171 3.98 -19.82 -2.23
N GLY A 172 4.89 -20.81 -2.24
CA GLY A 172 5.51 -21.35 -3.45
C GLY A 172 6.38 -20.35 -4.21
N ASN A 173 6.91 -19.33 -3.55
CA ASN A 173 7.65 -18.28 -4.24
C ASN A 173 9.14 -18.59 -4.33
N LYS A 174 9.50 -19.35 -5.36
CA LYS A 174 10.88 -19.79 -5.61
C LYS A 174 11.87 -18.62 -5.68
N ILE A 175 11.50 -17.50 -6.30
CA ILE A 175 12.37 -16.31 -6.42
C ILE A 175 12.75 -15.80 -5.03
N LEU A 176 11.78 -15.65 -4.13
CA LEU A 176 12.02 -15.18 -2.76
C LEU A 176 12.83 -16.16 -1.91
N ILE A 177 12.61 -17.46 -2.11
CA ILE A 177 13.39 -18.53 -1.45
C ILE A 177 14.85 -18.49 -1.91
N ASP A 178 15.08 -18.37 -3.22
CA ASP A 178 16.41 -18.35 -3.81
C ASP A 178 17.18 -17.10 -3.35
N LEU A 179 16.53 -15.91 -3.33
CA LEU A 179 17.10 -14.68 -2.78
C LEU A 179 17.49 -14.85 -1.31
N SER A 180 16.57 -15.36 -0.49
CA SER A 180 16.82 -15.57 0.94
C SER A 180 17.98 -16.55 1.17
N ASN A 181 18.09 -17.61 0.37
CA ASN A 181 19.20 -18.56 0.46
C ASN A 181 20.53 -17.93 0.07
N ALA A 182 20.56 -17.09 -0.98
CA ALA A 182 21.77 -16.40 -1.40
C ALA A 182 22.29 -15.47 -0.29
N VAL A 183 21.40 -14.66 0.29
CA VAL A 183 21.76 -13.76 1.42
C VAL A 183 22.23 -14.54 2.64
N ASN A 184 21.50 -15.59 3.04
CA ASN A 184 21.87 -16.43 4.19
C ASN A 184 23.26 -17.08 4.06
N ARG A 185 23.69 -17.37 2.83
CA ARG A 185 25.00 -17.98 2.55
C ARG A 185 26.11 -16.96 2.31
N GLY A 186 25.78 -15.67 2.24
CA GLY A 186 26.70 -14.64 1.76
C GLY A 186 27.13 -14.85 0.30
N ASP A 187 26.32 -15.53 -0.51
CA ASP A 187 26.63 -15.86 -1.90
C ASP A 187 26.18 -14.72 -2.83
N VAL A 188 27.04 -13.70 -2.96
CA VAL A 188 26.81 -12.51 -3.79
C VAL A 188 26.60 -12.89 -5.25
N SER A 189 27.38 -13.83 -5.78
CA SER A 189 27.27 -14.25 -7.18
C SER A 189 25.96 -14.98 -7.47
N LEU A 190 25.42 -15.75 -6.52
CA LEU A 190 24.08 -16.32 -6.65
C LEU A 190 23.01 -15.23 -6.59
N TYR A 191 23.13 -14.28 -5.65
CA TYR A 191 22.20 -13.17 -5.52
C TYR A 191 22.09 -12.36 -6.82
N GLU A 192 23.21 -11.88 -7.36
CA GLU A 192 23.25 -11.13 -8.62
C GLU A 192 22.64 -11.90 -9.79
N ARG A 193 22.91 -13.21 -9.88
CA ARG A 193 22.32 -14.07 -10.92
C ARG A 193 20.80 -14.14 -10.81
N ILE A 194 20.25 -14.18 -9.59
CA ILE A 194 18.80 -14.19 -9.36
C ILE A 194 18.21 -12.82 -9.74
N VAL A 195 18.85 -11.73 -9.32
CA VAL A 195 18.43 -10.36 -9.65
C VAL A 195 18.37 -10.15 -11.15
N ASN A 196 19.47 -10.42 -11.86
CA ASN A 196 19.55 -10.24 -13.31
C ASN A 196 18.59 -11.15 -14.07
N LYS A 197 18.36 -12.38 -13.60
CA LYS A 197 17.43 -13.31 -14.24
C LYS A 197 15.98 -12.85 -14.15
N HIS A 198 15.61 -12.16 -13.08
CA HIS A 198 14.24 -11.77 -12.76
C HIS A 198 14.03 -10.25 -12.76
N GLU A 199 14.95 -9.48 -13.34
CA GLU A 199 14.97 -8.01 -13.32
C GLU A 199 13.63 -7.41 -13.78
N LEU A 200 13.11 -7.86 -14.92
CA LEU A 200 11.82 -7.38 -15.45
C LEU A 200 10.65 -7.62 -14.50
N GLU A 201 10.62 -8.76 -13.80
CA GLU A 201 9.59 -9.04 -12.80
C GLU A 201 9.70 -8.08 -11.61
N PHE A 202 10.93 -7.79 -11.15
CA PHE A 202 11.17 -6.84 -10.07
C PHE A 202 10.84 -5.39 -10.44
N VAL A 203 11.12 -4.98 -11.69
CA VAL A 203 10.70 -3.69 -12.24
C VAL A 203 9.18 -3.57 -12.25
N GLN A 204 8.48 -4.58 -12.77
CA GLN A 204 7.02 -4.58 -12.85
C GLN A 204 6.34 -4.55 -11.47
N ILE A 205 6.94 -5.21 -10.48
CA ILE A 205 6.46 -5.19 -9.09
C ILE A 205 6.89 -3.89 -8.38
N GLY A 206 7.87 -3.15 -8.91
CA GLY A 206 8.35 -1.89 -8.35
C GLY A 206 9.28 -2.05 -7.15
N ILE A 207 9.97 -3.20 -7.05
CA ILE A 207 10.86 -3.57 -5.94
C ILE A 207 12.33 -3.68 -6.34
N LEU A 208 12.70 -3.41 -7.59
CA LEU A 208 14.09 -3.49 -8.04
C LEU A 208 15.03 -2.65 -7.13
N GLU A 209 14.62 -1.41 -6.81
CA GLU A 209 15.34 -0.50 -5.90
C GLU A 209 15.57 -1.05 -4.47
N LEU A 210 14.77 -2.05 -4.05
CA LEU A 210 14.96 -2.70 -2.75
C LEU A 210 16.00 -3.81 -2.81
N ILE A 211 16.17 -4.42 -3.99
CA ILE A 211 16.94 -5.64 -4.21
C ILE A 211 18.34 -5.30 -4.74
N GLU A 212 18.49 -4.17 -5.44
CA GLU A 212 19.77 -3.53 -5.78
C GLU A 212 20.38 -2.77 -4.59
#